data_AF-A0A8T4D6U5-F1
#
_entry.id   AF-A0A8T4D6U5-F1
#
_cell.length_a   1.000
_cell.length_b   1.000
_cell.length_c   1.000
_cell.angle_alpha   90.00
_cell.angle_beta   90.00
_cell.angle_gamma   90.00
#
_symmetry.space_group_name_H-M   'P 1'
#
loop_
_entity.id
_entity.type
_entity.pdbx_description
1 polymer ?
#
loop_
_entity_poly.entity_id
_entity_poly.type
_entity_poly.pdbx_seq_one_letter_code
_entity_poly.pdbx_strand_id
1 'polypeptide(L)' 'MLEFKDKCVIGIDLAASNRNPTGWTLLKNKTVQTRLLYTDKEILNTLQKHHALIAIDAPLSLPKKGAFFRKPDKEMIRKG' A
#
# COMPACT_ATOMS: atom_id res chain seq x y z
N MET A 1 -12.08 -15.50 11.76
CA MET A 1 -10.76 -14.87 11.97
C MET A 1 -9.85 -15.40 10.87
N LEU A 2 -9.12 -14.56 10.13
CA LEU A 2 -8.19 -15.04 9.11
C LEU A 2 -6.95 -15.61 9.81
N GLU A 3 -6.66 -16.89 9.60
CA GLU A 3 -5.45 -17.54 10.13
C GLU A 3 -4.35 -17.54 9.06
N PHE A 4 -3.27 -16.79 9.31
CA PHE A 4 -2.11 -16.66 8.43
C PHE A 4 -0.93 -17.53 8.85
N LYS A 5 -1.19 -18.71 9.46
CA LYS A 5 -0.14 -19.60 9.97
C LYS A 5 0.81 -20.02 8.84
N ASP A 6 2.10 -19.75 9.01
CA ASP A 6 3.18 -19.95 8.02
C ASP A 6 3.04 -19.18 6.71
N LYS A 7 2.12 -18.19 6.65
CA LYS A 7 1.86 -17.40 5.45
C LYS A 7 2.43 -15.98 5.56
N CYS A 8 2.92 -15.49 4.43
CA CYS A 8 3.40 -14.12 4.27
C CYS A 8 2.23 -13.17 3.97
N VAL A 9 2.17 -12.04 4.67
CA VAL A 9 1.25 -10.93 4.38
C VAL A 9 2.06 -9.70 4.01
N ILE A 10 1.69 -9.04 2.91
CA ILE A 10 2.28 -7.76 2.52
C ILE A 10 1.31 -6.61 2.84
N GLY A 11 1.84 -5.51 3.37
CA GLY A 11 1.17 -4.21 3.41
C GLY A 11 1.86 -3.22 2.47
N ILE A 12 1.09 -2.47 1.69
CA ILE A 12 1.57 -1.45 0.76
C ILE A 12 0.78 -0.17 1.00
N ASP A 13 1.47 0.91 1.34
CA ASP A 13 0.92 2.27 1.39
C ASP A 13 1.41 3.03 0.16
N LEU A 14 0.54 3.14 -0.85
CA LEU A 14 0.94 3.61 -2.18
C LEU A 14 1.12 5.12 -2.22
N ALA A 15 2.30 5.54 -2.65
CA ALA A 15 2.53 6.92 -3.04
C ALA A 15 1.88 7.23 -4.40
N ALA A 16 1.28 8.40 -4.55
CA ALA A 16 0.68 8.86 -5.81
C ALA A 16 1.71 9.27 -6.89
N SER A 17 3.02 9.18 -6.60
CA SER A 17 4.10 9.62 -7.48
C SER A 17 5.39 8.89 -7.11
N ASN A 18 6.15 8.44 -8.11
CA ASN A 18 7.46 7.78 -7.94
C ASN A 18 8.57 8.67 -7.34
N ARG A 19 8.32 9.98 -7.22
CA ARG A 19 9.20 10.92 -6.49
C ARG A 19 9.11 10.76 -4.97
N ASN A 20 8.03 10.15 -4.48
CA ASN A 20 7.80 9.90 -3.07
C ASN A 20 7.90 8.39 -2.79
N PRO A 21 8.39 7.99 -1.61
CA PRO A 21 8.47 6.58 -1.28
C PRO A 21 7.09 6.00 -0.98
N THR A 22 6.81 4.84 -1.56
CA THR A 22 5.76 3.90 -1.15
C THR A 22 6.25 3.11 0.06
N GLY A 23 5.41 3.06 1.11
CA GLY A 23 5.65 2.21 2.27
C GLY A 23 5.39 0.75 1.92
N TRP A 24 6.33 -0.14 2.26
CA TRP A 24 6.17 -1.57 2.07
C TRP A 24 6.48 -2.31 3.35
N THR A 25 5.67 -3.31 3.67
CA THR A 25 5.84 -4.17 4.85
C THR A 25 5.61 -5.63 4.49
N LEU A 26 6.42 -6.53 5.03
CA LEU A 26 6.19 -7.97 5.05
C LEU A 26 6.04 -8.45 6.50
N LEU A 27 4.90 -9.06 6.80
CA LEU A 27 4.65 -9.80 8.03
C LEU A 27 4.79 -11.29 7.75
N LYS A 28 5.72 -11.95 8.45
CA LYS A 28 5.93 -13.40 8.39
C LYS A 28 6.37 -13.91 9.75
N ASN A 29 5.73 -14.97 10.25
CA ASN A 29 6.11 -15.64 11.51
C ASN A 29 6.26 -14.67 12.69
N LYS A 30 5.35 -13.68 12.79
CA LYS A 30 5.38 -12.58 13.78
C LYS A 30 6.56 -11.62 13.68
N THR A 31 7.36 -11.71 12.62
CA THR A 31 8.41 -10.76 12.28
C THR A 31 7.92 -9.79 11.20
N VAL A 32 8.29 -8.53 11.36
CA VAL A 32 7.97 -7.46 10.42
C VAL A 32 9.25 -6.98 9.75
N GLN A 33 9.23 -6.90 8.42
CA GLN A 33 10.27 -6.24 7.62
C GLN A 33 9.64 -5.07 6.88
N THR A 34 10.32 -3.93 6.89
CA THR A 34 9.85 -2.71 6.21
C THR A 34 10.85 -2.25 5.16
N ARG A 35 10.36 -1.66 4.07
CA ARG A 35 11.17 -1.07 3.00
C ARG A 35 10.47 0.17 2.44
N LEU A 36 11.24 1.06 1.85
CA LEU A 36 10.72 2.14 1.00
C LEU A 36 10.98 1.75 -0.46
N LEU A 37 9.95 1.82 -1.28
CA LEU A 37 10.00 1.54 -2.72
C LEU A 37 9.54 2.80 -3.47
N TYR A 38 9.97 3.01 -4.71
CA TYR A 38 9.66 4.23 -5.46
C TYR A 38 8.91 3.93 -6.76
N THR A 39 9.27 2.83 -7.43
CA THR A 39 8.70 2.51 -8.75
C THR A 39 7.76 1.31 -8.70
N ASP A 40 6.81 1.27 -9.63
CA ASP A 40 5.92 0.11 -9.81
C ASP A 40 6.71 -1.17 -10.01
N LYS A 41 7.84 -1.10 -10.73
CA LYS A 41 8.73 -2.25 -10.94
C LYS A 41 9.31 -2.77 -9.62
N GLU A 42 9.76 -1.89 -8.73
CA GLU A 42 10.23 -2.29 -7.40
C GLU A 42 9.13 -2.94 -6.58
N ILE A 43 7.92 -2.36 -6.59
CA ILE A 43 6.74 -2.92 -5.90
C ILE A 43 6.43 -4.32 -6.43
N LEU A 44 6.28 -4.47 -7.75
CA LEU A 44 5.96 -5.74 -8.40
C LEU A 44 7.04 -6.80 -8.16
N ASN A 45 8.32 -6.42 -8.12
CA ASN A 45 9.42 -7.34 -7.83
C ASN A 45 9.37 -7.91 -6.40
N THR A 46 8.66 -7.27 -5.47
CA THR A 46 8.44 -7.83 -4.12
C THR A 46 7.34 -8.91 -4.09
N LEU A 47 6.50 -8.99 -5.13
CA LEU A 47 5.33 -9.85 -5.18
C LEU A 47 5.69 -11.26 -5.70
N GLN A 48 6.14 -12.13 -4.81
CA GLN A 48 6.27 -13.57 -5.02
C GLN A 48 4.90 -14.29 -5.09
N LYS A 49 4.88 -15.51 -5.66
CA LYS A 49 3.67 -16.33 -5.87
C LYS A 49 2.98 -16.81 -4.58
N HIS A 50 3.62 -16.73 -3.42
CA HIS A 50 3.16 -17.39 -2.18
C HIS A 50 2.75 -16.43 -1.06
N HIS A 51 2.24 -15.25 -1.42
CA HIS A 51 1.61 -14.35 -0.45
C HIS A 51 0.17 -14.78 -0.18
N ALA A 52 -0.22 -14.81 1.09
CA ALA A 52 -1.62 -15.10 1.44
C ALA A 52 -2.54 -13.90 1.30
N LEU A 53 -1.98 -12.70 1.49
CA LEU A 53 -2.71 -11.45 1.41
C LEU A 53 -1.75 -10.32 1.06
N ILE A 54 -2.20 -9.42 0.20
CA ILE A 54 -1.56 -8.13 -0.06
C ILE A 54 -2.61 -7.07 0.28
N ALA A 55 -2.39 -6.33 1.36
CA ALA A 55 -3.21 -5.19 1.74
C ALA A 55 -2.63 -3.94 1.08
N ILE A 56 -3.46 -3.22 0.32
CA ILE A 56 -3.08 -2.00 -0.38
C ILE A 56 -3.89 -0.85 0.20
N ASP A 57 -3.21 0.15 0.74
CA ASP A 57 -3.81 1.43 1.11
C ASP A 57 -3.62 2.40 -0.06
N ALA A 58 -4.71 2.66 -0.78
CA ALA A 58 -4.73 3.57 -1.90
C ALA A 58 -6.15 4.04 -2.25
N PRO A 59 -6.28 5.20 -2.91
CA PRO A 59 -7.49 5.56 -3.62
C PRO A 59 -7.92 4.48 -4.63
N LEU A 60 -9.00 3.74 -4.37
CA LEU A 60 -9.58 2.83 -5.39
C LEU A 60 -10.31 3.57 -6.53
N SER A 61 -10.32 4.91 -6.51
CA SER A 61 -10.92 5.75 -7.54
C SER A 61 -10.13 7.04 -7.68
N LEU A 62 -10.06 7.54 -8.91
CA LEU A 62 -9.54 8.86 -9.19
C LEU A 62 -10.55 9.95 -8.77
N PRO A 63 -10.11 11.17 -8.49
CA PRO A 63 -10.99 12.32 -8.40
C PRO A 63 -11.87 12.44 -9.65
N LYS A 64 -13.07 13.02 -9.49
CA LYS A 64 -13.93 13.36 -10.64
C LYS A 64 -13.15 14.25 -11.61
N LYS A 65 -13.42 14.12 -12.91
CA LYS A 65 -12.76 14.90 -13.96
C LYS A 65 -12.79 16.40 -13.62
N GLY A 66 -11.62 17.04 -13.62
CA GLY A 66 -11.45 18.45 -13.27
C GLY A 66 -11.28 18.74 -11.77
N ALA A 67 -11.37 17.74 -10.89
CA ALA A 67 -11.09 17.89 -9.47
C ALA A 67 -9.70 17.32 -9.13
N PHE A 68 -8.99 17.97 -8.19
CA PHE A 68 -7.72 17.47 -7.65
C PHE A 68 -7.91 16.50 -6.47
N PHE A 69 -8.99 16.66 -5.70
CA PHE A 69 -9.24 15.92 -4.47
C PHE A 69 -10.62 15.28 -4.47
N ARG A 70 -10.70 14.05 -3.94
CA ARG A 70 -11.96 13.38 -3.59
C ARG A 70 -12.49 13.96 -2.28
N LYS A 71 -13.76 13.69 -1.97
CA LYS A 71 -14.36 14.14 -0.70
C LYS A 71 -13.55 13.66 0.53
N PRO A 72 -13.10 12.38 0.61
CA PRO A 72 -12.27 11.94 1.73
C PRO A 72 -10.95 12.72 1.84
N ASP A 73 -10.27 12.98 0.72
CA ASP A 73 -9.00 13.72 0.72
C ASP A 73 -9.18 15.13 1.30
N LYS A 74 -10.29 15.81 0.93
CA LYS A 74 -10.64 17.13 1.48
C LYS A 74 -10.91 17.09 2.98
N GLU A 75 -11.61 16.05 3.46
CA GLU A 75 -11.89 15.87 4.88
C GLU A 75 -10.64 15.52 5.69
N MET A 76 -9.70 14.74 5.14
CA MET A 76 -8.40 14.49 5.77
C MET A 76 -7.65 15.81 5.95
N ILE A 77 -7.47 16.60 4.88
CA ILE A 77 -6.81 17.92 4.96
C ILE A 77 -7.47 18.82 6.00
N ARG A 78 -8.81 18.83 6.08
CA ARG A 78 -9.56 19.65 7.03
C ARG A 78 -9.31 19.25 8.50
N LYS A 79 -9.00 17.98 8.77
CA LYS A 79 -8.84 17.45 10.13
C LYS A 79 -7.39 17.45 10.62
N GLY A 80 -6.42 17.66 9.74
CA GLY A 80 -4.99 17.52 10.03
C GLY A 80 -4.54 16.06 9.93
#